data_AF-A0A1B2JGF2-F1
#
_entry.id   AF-A0A1B2JGF2-F1
#
_cell.length_a   1.000
_cell.length_b   1.000
_cell.length_c   1.000
_cell.angle_alpha   90.00
_cell.angle_beta   90.00
_cell.angle_gamma   90.00
#
_symmetry.space_group_name_H-M   'P 1'
#
loop_
_entity.id
_entity.type
_entity.pdbx_description
1 polymer ?
#
loop_
_entity_poly.entity_id
_entity_poly.type
_entity_poly.pdbx_seq_one_letter_code
_entity_poly.pdbx_strand_id
1 'polypeptide(L)'
;MGETMYKMFPLFEPHLNGENLTEIPIPTKTKNSRFLTIAESEPFGPVEAAKVFGLEPAAETLAKLSEQGEHAAHHMQATSTGKKNGFLAPVLQGEKSVFKFVEAKAGKVGYRYGTCLRDNKKDRKIGYDASGKMVYLL
;
A
#
# COMPACT_ATOMS: atom_id res chain seq x y z
N MET A 1 -8.24 -31.99 14.27
CA MET A 1 -7.71 -31.49 12.99
C MET A 1 -6.50 -30.56 13.14
N GLY A 2 -6.36 -29.80 14.23
CA GLY A 2 -5.12 -29.03 14.50
C GLY A 2 -3.91 -29.93 14.76
N GLU A 3 -4.09 -30.98 15.56
CA GLU A 3 -3.00 -31.91 15.92
C GLU A 3 -2.50 -32.75 14.72
N THR A 4 -3.38 -33.05 13.76
CA THR A 4 -3.01 -33.72 12.51
C THR A 4 -2.16 -32.82 11.63
N MET A 5 -2.49 -31.53 11.52
CA MET A 5 -1.73 -30.56 10.72
C MET A 5 -0.36 -30.26 11.34
N TYR A 6 -0.30 -30.14 12.68
CA TYR A 6 0.95 -29.92 13.41
C TYR A 6 1.96 -31.05 13.20
N LYS A 7 1.48 -32.31 13.10
CA LYS A 7 2.34 -33.48 12.84
C LYS A 7 2.74 -33.62 11.37
N MET A 8 2.04 -32.95 10.45
CA MET A 8 2.30 -33.01 9.00
C MET A 8 3.30 -31.94 8.53
N PHE A 9 3.23 -30.72 9.08
CA PHE A 9 4.10 -29.63 8.65
C PHE A 9 5.40 -29.58 9.45
N PRO A 10 6.51 -29.12 8.83
CA PRO A 10 7.74 -28.89 9.55
C PRO A 10 7.56 -27.79 10.60
N LEU A 11 8.17 -28.00 11.77
CA LEU A 11 8.13 -27.02 12.86
C LEU A 11 9.17 -25.92 12.63
N PHE A 12 8.78 -24.69 12.93
CA PHE A 12 9.68 -23.54 12.87
C PHE A 12 10.65 -23.59 14.05
N GLU A 13 11.95 -23.66 13.73
CA GLU A 13 13.03 -23.57 14.72
C GLU A 13 13.86 -22.32 14.41
N PRO A 14 13.82 -21.27 15.27
CA PRO A 14 14.45 -19.98 14.97
C PRO A 14 15.95 -20.06 14.65
N HIS A 15 16.65 -21.03 15.25
CA HIS A 15 18.09 -21.22 15.08
C HIS A 15 18.47 -21.92 13.77
N LEU A 16 17.54 -22.68 13.17
CA LEU A 16 17.79 -23.46 11.95
C LEU A 16 17.08 -22.87 10.73
N ASN A 17 15.85 -22.39 10.91
CA ASN A 17 14.93 -22.01 9.82
C ASN A 17 14.44 -20.55 9.95
N GLY A 18 15.26 -19.65 10.51
CA GLY A 18 14.93 -18.24 10.63
C GLY A 18 14.56 -17.60 9.28
N GLU A 19 13.46 -16.84 9.26
CA GLU A 19 12.99 -16.15 8.05
C GLU A 19 13.90 -14.97 7.69
N ASN A 20 13.93 -14.62 6.40
CA ASN A 20 14.74 -13.51 5.92
C ASN A 20 13.99 -12.17 6.13
N LEU A 21 14.42 -11.41 7.15
CA LEU A 21 13.84 -10.12 7.51
C LEU A 21 14.29 -8.97 6.60
N THR A 22 15.14 -9.23 5.61
CA THR A 22 15.71 -8.19 4.73
C THR A 22 15.14 -8.18 3.31
N GLU A 23 14.08 -8.95 3.08
CA GLU A 23 13.44 -9.03 1.78
C GLU A 23 12.65 -7.75 1.47
N ILE A 24 13.03 -7.09 0.37
CA ILE A 24 12.33 -5.92 -0.15
C ILE A 24 11.64 -6.26 -1.48
N PRO A 25 10.44 -5.71 -1.75
CA PRO A 25 9.78 -5.93 -3.03
C PRO A 25 10.56 -5.29 -4.17
N ILE A 26 10.72 -6.02 -5.27
CA ILE A 26 11.53 -5.58 -6.42
C ILE A 26 10.72 -4.60 -7.28
N PRO A 27 11.12 -3.31 -7.38
CA PRO A 27 10.43 -2.34 -8.22
C PRO A 27 10.65 -2.63 -9.70
N THR A 28 9.70 -2.22 -10.55
CA THR A 28 9.77 -2.46 -12.01
C THR A 28 11.02 -1.87 -12.66
N LYS A 29 11.51 -0.72 -12.15
CA LYS A 29 12.68 -0.03 -12.70
C LYS A 29 13.99 -0.82 -12.55
N THR A 30 14.15 -1.60 -11.47
CA THR A 30 15.39 -2.38 -11.20
C THR A 30 15.42 -3.71 -11.93
N LYS A 31 14.31 -4.16 -12.51
CA LYS A 31 14.26 -5.41 -13.30
C LYS A 31 15.05 -5.32 -14.61
N ASN A 32 15.26 -4.11 -15.12
CA ASN A 32 16.00 -3.89 -16.35
C ASN A 32 17.48 -3.62 -16.02
N SER A 33 18.38 -4.38 -16.64
CA SER A 33 19.82 -4.15 -16.52
C SER A 33 20.22 -2.83 -17.20
N ARG A 34 21.15 -2.11 -16.57
CA ARG A 34 21.74 -0.89 -17.11
C ARG A 34 23.25 -1.00 -16.96
N PHE A 35 23.96 -0.56 -17.99
CA PHE A 35 25.42 -0.48 -17.98
C PHE A 35 25.82 0.98 -18.14
N LEU A 36 26.77 1.42 -17.32
CA LEU A 36 27.28 2.79 -17.33
C LEU A 36 28.79 2.77 -17.54
N THR A 37 29.27 3.70 -18.36
CA THR A 37 30.69 3.99 -18.50
C THR A 37 31.05 5.11 -17.53
N ILE A 38 31.75 4.76 -16.46
CA ILE A 38 32.26 5.69 -15.44
C ILE A 38 33.78 5.83 -15.60
N ALA A 39 34.37 6.89 -15.03
CA ALA A 39 35.82 7.00 -15.00
C ALA A 39 36.42 5.87 -14.16
N GLU A 40 37.60 5.36 -14.54
CA GLU A 40 38.23 4.23 -13.86
C GLU A 40 38.51 4.48 -12.36
N SER A 41 38.66 5.75 -11.99
CA SER A 41 38.89 6.20 -10.63
C SER A 41 37.62 6.53 -9.84
N GLU A 42 36.44 6.52 -10.48
CA GLU A 42 35.17 6.87 -9.85
C GLU A 42 34.59 5.67 -9.10
N PRO A 43 34.36 5.77 -7.78
CA PRO A 43 33.69 4.70 -7.04
C PRO A 43 32.22 4.62 -7.47
N PHE A 44 31.67 3.41 -7.56
CA PHE A 44 30.25 3.20 -7.84
C PHE A 44 29.59 2.36 -6.77
N GLY A 45 28.76 2.99 -5.93
CA GLY A 45 28.09 2.37 -4.79
C GLY A 45 26.58 2.15 -4.98
N PRO A 46 25.93 1.47 -4.02
CA PRO A 46 24.47 1.26 -4.04
C PRO A 46 23.64 2.56 -4.05
N VAL A 47 24.15 3.63 -3.42
CA VAL A 47 23.49 4.94 -3.39
C VAL A 47 23.49 5.59 -4.77
N GLU A 48 24.58 5.46 -5.52
CA GLU A 48 24.70 6.00 -6.88
C GLU A 48 23.87 5.17 -7.87
N ALA A 49 23.86 3.84 -7.71
CA ALA A 49 22.96 2.97 -8.45
C ALA A 49 21.49 3.37 -8.25
N ALA A 50 21.06 3.65 -7.00
CA ALA A 50 19.71 4.11 -6.72
C ALA A 50 19.37 5.44 -7.43
N LYS A 51 20.33 6.39 -7.43
CA LYS A 51 20.19 7.66 -8.18
C LYS A 51 20.03 7.42 -9.69
N VAL A 52 20.79 6.51 -10.28
CA VAL A 52 20.68 6.13 -11.70
C VAL A 52 19.29 5.60 -12.02
N PHE A 53 18.71 4.78 -11.14
CA PHE A 53 17.34 4.27 -11.31
C PHE A 53 16.25 5.30 -10.93
N GLY A 54 16.62 6.43 -10.31
CA GLY A 54 15.67 7.40 -9.76
C GLY A 54 14.80 6.77 -8.69
N LEU A 55 15.42 6.05 -7.77
CA LEU A 55 14.83 5.33 -6.64
C LEU A 55 15.56 5.69 -5.34
N GLU A 56 14.91 5.39 -4.22
CA GLU A 56 15.55 5.43 -2.91
C GLU A 56 16.49 4.21 -2.74
N PRO A 57 17.58 4.34 -1.96
CA PRO A 57 18.44 3.21 -1.62
C PRO A 57 17.69 2.06 -0.93
N ALA A 58 18.14 0.83 -1.18
CA ALA A 58 17.54 -0.38 -0.63
C ALA A 58 17.42 -0.34 0.92
N ALA A 59 18.46 0.16 1.60
CA ALA A 59 18.47 0.29 3.06
C ALA A 59 17.36 1.21 3.58
N GLU A 60 17.11 2.34 2.90
CA GLU A 60 16.02 3.27 3.28
C GLU A 60 14.65 2.64 3.04
N THR A 61 14.49 1.88 1.95
CA THR A 61 13.23 1.18 1.67
C THR A 61 12.94 0.09 2.69
N LEU A 62 13.97 -0.65 3.13
CA LEU A 62 13.86 -1.66 4.18
C LEU A 62 13.51 -1.02 5.51
N ALA A 63 14.17 0.08 5.87
CA ALA A 63 13.85 0.83 7.08
C ALA A 63 12.38 1.25 7.10
N LYS A 64 11.88 1.82 5.99
CA LYS A 64 10.46 2.19 5.86
C LYS A 64 9.51 1.00 5.99
N LEU A 65 9.85 -0.16 5.43
CA LEU A 65 9.04 -1.38 5.57
C LEU A 65 9.02 -1.91 7.00
N SER A 66 10.16 -1.83 7.70
CA SER A 66 10.26 -2.25 9.10
C SER A 66 9.51 -1.32 10.05
N GLU A 67 9.55 0.00 9.81
CA GLU A 67 8.89 1.01 10.63
C GLU A 67 7.39 1.15 10.33
N GLN A 68 6.98 0.95 9.08
CA GLN A 68 5.59 1.08 8.61
C GLN A 68 4.88 -0.26 8.41
N GLY A 69 5.43 -1.36 8.94
CA GLY A 69 4.87 -2.70 8.83
C GLY A 69 3.42 -2.80 9.31
N GLU A 70 2.76 -3.94 9.07
CA GLU A 70 1.30 -4.13 9.24
C GLU A 70 0.76 -3.73 10.64
N HIS A 71 1.61 -3.77 11.68
CA HIS A 71 1.27 -3.32 13.03
C HIS A 71 1.26 -1.78 13.21
N ALA A 72 1.99 -1.02 12.40
CA ALA A 72 2.00 0.46 12.39
C ALA A 72 1.12 1.06 11.29
N ALA A 73 0.88 0.33 10.19
CA ALA A 73 0.12 0.78 9.03
C ALA A 73 -1.33 1.18 9.36
N HIS A 74 -1.99 0.47 10.29
CA HIS A 74 -3.33 0.83 10.74
C HIS A 74 -3.41 2.18 11.47
N HIS A 75 -2.30 2.66 12.06
CA HIS A 75 -2.24 3.95 12.76
C HIS A 75 -1.81 5.09 11.82
N MET A 76 -0.97 4.80 10.82
CA MET A 76 -0.39 5.85 9.95
C MET A 76 -1.18 6.15 8.68
N GLN A 77 -1.93 5.20 8.10
CA GLN A 77 -2.80 5.52 6.95
C GLN A 77 -3.99 6.41 7.32
N ALA A 78 -4.39 6.42 8.61
CA ALA A 78 -5.38 7.37 9.11
C ALA A 78 -4.82 8.80 9.25
N THR A 79 -3.50 9.00 9.26
CA THR A 79 -2.86 10.29 9.61
C THR A 79 -2.04 10.92 8.48
N SER A 80 -1.60 10.16 7.47
CA SER A 80 -0.74 10.68 6.38
C SER A 80 -1.50 11.30 5.20
N THR A 81 -2.82 11.08 5.09
CA THR A 81 -3.66 12.00 4.31
C THR A 81 -3.86 13.23 5.19
N GLY A 82 -2.99 14.23 5.03
CA GLY A 82 -2.97 15.46 5.85
C GLY A 82 -4.39 15.85 6.25
N LYS A 83 -4.65 15.83 7.57
CA LYS A 83 -5.99 15.86 8.17
C LYS A 83 -6.90 16.75 7.34
N LYS A 84 -7.73 16.14 6.49
CA LYS A 84 -8.67 16.92 5.70
C LYS A 84 -9.63 17.52 6.71
N ASN A 85 -9.66 18.85 6.78
CA ASN A 85 -10.60 19.53 7.65
C ASN A 85 -12.00 19.05 7.26
N GLY A 86 -12.73 18.59 8.26
CA GLY A 86 -14.06 18.07 8.08
C GLY A 86 -14.81 18.23 9.38
N PHE A 87 -16.10 18.53 9.27
CA PHE A 87 -16.95 18.70 10.43
C PHE A 87 -18.13 17.73 10.35
N LEU A 88 -18.64 17.39 11.52
CA LEU A 88 -19.87 16.63 11.69
C LEU A 88 -21.00 17.64 11.92
N ALA A 89 -22.10 17.49 11.20
CA ALA A 89 -23.29 18.31 11.44
C ALA A 89 -23.93 17.96 12.79
N PRO A 90 -24.59 18.93 13.46
CA PRO A 90 -25.35 18.65 14.68
C PRO A 90 -26.48 17.65 14.38
N VAL A 91 -26.69 16.70 15.30
CA VAL A 91 -27.73 15.66 15.19
C VAL A 91 -28.92 16.04 16.06
N LEU A 92 -30.09 16.23 15.45
CA LEU A 92 -31.32 16.57 16.15
C LEU A 92 -32.02 15.32 16.73
N GLN A 93 -32.89 15.53 17.70
CA GLN A 93 -33.63 14.44 18.35
C GLN A 93 -34.54 13.73 17.33
N GLY A 94 -34.33 12.42 17.15
CA GLY A 94 -35.06 11.58 16.20
C GLY A 94 -34.29 11.24 14.92
N GLU A 95 -33.13 11.86 14.68
CA GLU A 95 -32.27 11.55 13.54
C GLU A 95 -31.51 10.24 13.74
N LYS A 96 -31.35 9.46 12.66
CA LYS A 96 -30.74 8.12 12.68
C LYS A 96 -29.31 8.07 12.16
N SER A 97 -28.82 9.15 11.56
CA SER A 97 -27.56 9.18 10.82
C SER A 97 -26.86 10.52 10.95
N VAL A 98 -25.53 10.48 11.08
CA VAL A 98 -24.70 11.69 11.15
C VAL A 98 -24.15 12.03 9.78
N PHE A 99 -24.24 13.29 9.38
CA PHE A 99 -23.62 13.78 8.16
C PHE A 99 -22.19 14.25 8.44
N LYS A 100 -21.24 13.70 7.69
CA LYS A 100 -19.83 14.09 7.72
C LYS A 100 -19.48 14.85 6.44
N PHE A 101 -19.03 16.09 6.61
CA PHE A 101 -18.54 16.92 5.51
C PHE A 101 -17.02 16.92 5.54
N VAL A 102 -16.40 16.68 4.38
CA VAL A 102 -14.94 16.65 4.23
C VAL A 102 -14.55 17.70 3.19
N GLU A 103 -13.66 18.62 3.56
CA GLU A 103 -13.14 19.62 2.64
C GLU A 103 -12.43 18.94 1.46
N ALA A 104 -12.76 19.38 0.25
CA ALA A 104 -12.13 18.86 -0.95
C ALA A 104 -12.07 19.92 -2.05
N LYS A 105 -10.97 19.93 -2.81
CA LYS A 105 -10.70 20.95 -3.84
C LYS A 105 -11.62 20.76 -5.05
N ALA A 106 -12.23 21.85 -5.51
CA ALA A 106 -13.03 21.87 -6.74
C ALA A 106 -12.23 21.34 -7.95
N GLY A 107 -12.86 20.54 -8.81
CA GLY A 107 -12.23 19.88 -9.96
C GLY A 107 -11.55 18.54 -9.67
N LYS A 108 -11.39 18.14 -8.39
CA LYS A 108 -10.90 16.81 -7.97
C LYS A 108 -11.96 15.96 -7.27
N VAL A 109 -13.22 16.42 -7.27
CA VAL A 109 -14.34 15.86 -6.52
C VAL A 109 -15.50 15.59 -7.47
N GLY A 110 -16.27 14.54 -7.19
CA GLY A 110 -17.40 14.09 -8.01
C GLY A 110 -17.03 12.98 -9.00
N TYR A 111 -18.06 12.32 -9.54
CA TYR A 111 -17.88 11.37 -10.63
C TYR A 111 -17.57 12.13 -11.92
N ARG A 112 -16.56 11.67 -12.67
CA ARG A 112 -16.15 12.32 -13.91
C ARG A 112 -17.21 12.09 -14.99
N TYR A 113 -17.54 13.14 -15.73
CA TYR A 113 -18.40 13.02 -16.92
C TYR A 113 -17.69 12.22 -18.03
N GLY A 114 -18.45 11.45 -18.80
CA GLY A 114 -17.93 10.70 -19.96
C GLY A 114 -17.16 9.43 -19.62
N THR A 115 -17.16 8.97 -18.36
CA THR A 115 -16.62 7.66 -18.01
C THR A 115 -17.51 6.54 -18.54
N CYS A 116 -16.95 5.60 -19.29
CA CYS A 116 -17.70 4.45 -19.78
C CYS A 116 -18.10 3.54 -18.61
N LEU A 117 -19.39 3.16 -18.55
CA LEU A 117 -19.87 2.15 -17.62
C LEU A 117 -19.27 0.80 -18.02
N ARG A 118 -18.42 0.21 -17.16
CA ARG A 118 -17.71 -1.04 -17.44
C ARG A 118 -18.47 -2.30 -17.02
N ASP A 119 -19.73 -2.18 -16.63
CA ASP A 119 -20.52 -3.28 -16.08
C ASP A 119 -20.70 -4.46 -17.03
N ASN A 120 -20.66 -4.20 -18.34
CA ASN A 120 -20.75 -5.22 -19.38
C ASN A 120 -19.39 -5.85 -19.76
N LYS A 121 -18.27 -5.38 -19.19
CA LYS A 121 -16.93 -5.90 -19.48
C LYS A 121 -16.54 -6.98 -18.49
N LYS A 122 -15.73 -7.94 -18.95
CA LYS A 122 -15.21 -9.03 -18.11
C LYS A 122 -14.36 -8.50 -16.95
N ASP A 123 -13.63 -7.41 -17.17
CA ASP A 123 -12.76 -6.76 -16.18
C ASP A 123 -13.49 -5.68 -15.39
N ARG A 124 -14.76 -5.92 -15.04
CA ARG A 124 -15.53 -5.03 -14.17
C ARG A 124 -14.95 -5.00 -12.75
N LYS A 125 -15.03 -3.85 -12.09
CA LYS A 125 -14.53 -3.68 -10.73
C LYS A 125 -15.55 -4.25 -9.73
N ILE A 126 -15.09 -5.15 -8.88
CA ILE A 126 -15.86 -5.74 -7.79
C ILE A 126 -15.17 -5.37 -6.49
N GLY A 127 -15.93 -4.88 -5.53
CA GLY A 127 -15.47 -4.56 -4.18
C GLY A 127 -16.35 -5.25 -3.14
N TYR A 128 -16.01 -5.00 -1.88
CA TYR A 128 -16.77 -5.49 -0.74
C TYR A 128 -17.13 -4.31 0.16
N ASP A 129 -18.35 -4.33 0.68
CA ASP A 129 -18.81 -3.40 1.70
C ASP A 129 -18.22 -3.76 3.08
N ALA A 130 -18.33 -2.85 4.04
CA ALA A 130 -17.92 -3.08 5.43
C ALA A 130 -18.61 -4.30 6.07
N SER A 131 -19.79 -4.66 5.58
CA SER A 131 -20.52 -5.86 5.99
C SER A 131 -20.04 -7.17 5.31
N GLY A 132 -19.03 -7.11 4.44
CA GLY A 132 -18.51 -8.25 3.68
C GLY A 132 -19.36 -8.63 2.47
N LYS A 133 -20.38 -7.85 2.13
CA LYS A 133 -21.21 -8.08 0.93
C LYS A 133 -20.49 -7.62 -0.33
N MET A 134 -20.61 -8.41 -1.39
CA MET A 134 -20.08 -8.05 -2.72
C MET A 134 -20.85 -6.85 -3.30
N VAL A 135 -20.15 -5.83 -3.75
CA VAL A 135 -20.71 -4.60 -4.36
C VAL A 135 -19.97 -4.29 -5.67
N TYR A 136 -20.70 -3.85 -6.69
CA TYR A 136 -20.09 -3.37 -7.93
C TYR A 136 -19.58 -1.94 -7.77
N LEU A 137 -18.31 -1.72 -8.10
CA LEU A 137 -17.66 -0.40 -8.00
C LEU A 137 -17.69 0.31 -9.37
N LEU A 138 -17.94 1.61 -9.34
CA LEU A 138 -17.84 2.51 -10.50
C LEU A 138 -16.38 2.88 -10.82
#